data_AF-A0A2N3D9Z8-F1
#
_entry.id   AF-A0A2N3D9Z8-F1
#
_cell.length_a   1.000
_cell.length_b   1.000
_cell.length_c   1.000
_cell.angle_alpha   90.00
_cell.angle_beta   90.00
_cell.angle_gamma   90.00
#
_symmetry.space_group_name_H-M   'P 1'
#
loop_
_entity.id
_entity.type
_entity.pdbx_description
1 polymer ?
#
loop_
_entity_poly.entity_id
_entity_poly.type
_entity_poly.pdbx_seq_one_letter_code
_entity_poly.pdbx_strand_id
1 'polypeptide(L)'
;WVQPITLDDVLRLTEKQMLLASSLALASGIANAAPPGKTLARVDQTLPRADELGLGSNGWAFGSDATADERGLLIGNPHFPWNGPSRFWEMHVTGPDGYDVMGVGIAGSPIPTLGFNRDVAWTHTVTAARHFTLYALTLDPADPTRYIVDGQSVAMAPLTVTVPMPDGAPDVTRTIYFTRHGPVFVAPQSGVTWSATSAFAMKDANRGNMRAIDTWLRIGQAKSVGDINAAVSETLGIPWVNTIAADRHGDALHADVTAVPNVSAAKIAACSTPISGLFASLATLLDGTRAECDWDVAPGTPEPGLMPASDQAATIAREYLTNSNNSYWLSNPRMPHAALSPILGGHASELTLRVRSNFTETEALLSAGKVDRARAKAMVFANKTLAADLTLEPLLALCADAAEPARGCTALAGWDRRYEASSKGAALFRAFWAKAARIPGLWAVPFDASDPVNTPRDLDTAAIADKLLAALGDAVAELDAAGIALDAEWGSVQQWRAGDQRIAIHGGPGTAGVLNYQDARPAPGGGLVPVHGTSYIQIVGFDDAGPVVDAILSYSQSTNPASAHFTDQTSAYAVKAWHRLPFHADDIAAQTITPAMRIAE
;
A
#
# COMPACT_ATOMS: atom_id res chain seq x y z
N TRP A 1 -12.17 23.92 -16.23
CA TRP A 1 -11.66 22.56 -16.52
C TRP A 1 -12.71 21.47 -16.30
N VAL A 2 -13.82 21.72 -15.59
CA VAL A 2 -14.99 20.81 -15.60
C VAL A 2 -15.61 20.80 -17.00
N GLN A 3 -15.61 19.66 -17.67
CA GLN A 3 -16.09 19.47 -19.04
C GLN A 3 -16.43 17.99 -19.29
N PRO A 4 -17.21 17.65 -20.34
CA PRO A 4 -17.43 16.26 -20.74
C PRO A 4 -16.10 15.53 -20.99
N ILE A 5 -16.06 14.24 -20.68
CA ILE A 5 -14.93 13.36 -20.95
C ILE A 5 -15.32 12.27 -21.95
N THR A 6 -14.34 11.67 -22.61
CA THR A 6 -14.53 10.62 -23.61
C THR A 6 -14.18 9.24 -23.06
N LEU A 7 -14.52 8.18 -23.80
CA LEU A 7 -14.07 6.82 -23.49
C LEU A 7 -12.53 6.74 -23.42
N ASP A 8 -11.83 7.41 -24.33
CA ASP A 8 -10.37 7.43 -24.32
C ASP A 8 -9.81 8.06 -23.02
N ASP A 9 -10.48 9.06 -22.46
CA ASP A 9 -10.06 9.68 -21.20
C ASP A 9 -10.22 8.72 -20.03
N VAL A 10 -11.29 7.91 -20.04
CA VAL A 10 -11.49 6.83 -19.06
C VAL A 10 -10.40 5.76 -19.22
N LEU A 11 -10.09 5.33 -20.44
CA LEU A 11 -9.03 4.34 -20.69
C LEU A 11 -7.65 4.86 -20.26
N ARG A 12 -7.34 6.15 -20.49
CA ARG A 12 -6.12 6.80 -19.99
C ARG A 12 -6.07 6.85 -18.47
N LEU A 13 -7.21 7.08 -17.82
CA LEU A 13 -7.33 7.04 -16.36
C LEU A 13 -7.10 5.62 -15.83
N THR A 14 -7.67 4.59 -16.47
CA THR A 14 -7.43 3.19 -16.15
C THR A 14 -5.94 2.82 -16.30
N GLU A 15 -5.31 3.15 -17.42
CA GLU A 15 -3.85 2.94 -17.61
C GLU A 15 -3.04 3.60 -16.49
N LYS A 16 -3.36 4.86 -16.15
CA LYS A 16 -2.70 5.57 -15.05
C LYS A 16 -2.85 4.83 -13.71
N GLN A 17 -4.01 4.24 -13.44
CA GLN A 17 -4.22 3.44 -12.21
C GLN A 17 -3.37 2.17 -12.21
N MET A 18 -3.23 1.49 -13.35
CA MET A 18 -2.40 0.28 -13.45
C MET A 18 -0.92 0.59 -13.24
N LEU A 19 -0.49 1.80 -13.62
CA LEU A 19 0.88 2.26 -13.42
C LEU A 19 1.14 2.90 -12.04
N LEU A 20 0.10 3.07 -11.20
CA LEU A 20 0.13 3.92 -9.99
C LEU A 20 1.27 3.57 -9.02
N ALA A 21 1.40 2.29 -8.66
CA ALA A 21 2.50 1.80 -7.83
C ALA A 21 3.58 1.05 -8.66
N SER A 22 3.73 1.44 -9.93
CA SER A 22 4.76 0.96 -10.84
C SER A 22 5.54 2.15 -11.43
N SER A 23 5.69 2.25 -12.75
CA SER A 23 6.50 3.29 -13.39
C SER A 23 5.94 4.71 -13.33
N LEU A 24 4.70 4.94 -12.87
CA LEU A 24 4.16 6.30 -12.73
C LEU A 24 5.02 7.16 -11.79
N ALA A 25 5.65 6.53 -10.81
CA ALA A 25 6.63 7.15 -9.92
C ALA A 25 7.83 7.76 -10.65
N LEU A 26 8.14 7.28 -11.86
CA LEU A 26 9.23 7.75 -12.72
C LEU A 26 8.77 8.77 -13.78
N ALA A 27 7.49 9.16 -13.81
CA ALA A 27 6.94 10.02 -14.87
C ALA A 27 7.69 11.35 -15.03
N SER A 28 8.11 11.96 -13.92
CA SER A 28 8.96 13.17 -13.97
C SER A 28 10.32 12.88 -14.62
N GLY A 29 10.97 11.78 -14.24
CA GLY A 29 12.24 11.35 -14.83
C GLY A 29 12.14 11.06 -16.32
N ILE A 30 11.05 10.43 -16.76
CA ILE A 30 10.75 10.17 -18.18
C ILE A 30 10.53 11.49 -18.93
N ALA A 31 9.68 12.38 -18.39
CA ALA A 31 9.33 13.64 -19.03
C ALA A 31 10.52 14.62 -19.13
N ASN A 32 11.61 14.41 -18.38
CA ASN A 32 12.80 15.25 -18.39
C ASN A 32 14.06 14.52 -18.89
N ALA A 33 13.95 13.31 -19.41
CA ALA A 33 15.09 12.62 -20.02
C ALA A 33 15.42 13.24 -21.39
N ALA A 34 16.66 13.67 -21.56
CA ALA A 34 17.16 14.19 -22.84
C ALA A 34 18.63 13.82 -23.06
N PRO A 35 19.06 13.68 -24.33
CA PRO A 35 20.46 13.44 -24.65
C PRO A 35 21.35 14.64 -24.26
N PRO A 36 22.67 14.42 -24.10
CA PRO A 36 23.62 15.47 -23.76
C PRO A 36 23.53 16.70 -24.67
N GLY A 37 23.78 17.88 -24.10
CA GLY A 37 23.74 19.15 -24.83
C GLY A 37 22.35 19.77 -24.99
N LYS A 38 21.27 19.09 -24.58
CA LYS A 38 19.95 19.69 -24.43
C LYS A 38 19.70 20.11 -22.98
N THR A 39 19.60 21.41 -22.73
CA THR A 39 19.27 21.95 -21.40
C THR A 39 17.80 21.74 -21.10
N LEU A 40 17.48 21.02 -20.02
CA LEU A 40 16.15 20.94 -19.46
C LEU A 40 16.12 21.59 -18.07
N ALA A 41 14.93 22.02 -17.64
CA ALA A 41 14.74 22.58 -16.31
C ALA A 41 15.21 21.59 -15.24
N ARG A 42 15.93 22.08 -14.23
CA ARG A 42 16.40 21.28 -13.11
C ARG A 42 15.18 20.89 -12.27
N VAL A 43 14.75 19.64 -12.36
CA VAL A 43 13.72 19.09 -11.49
C VAL A 43 14.42 18.30 -10.39
N ASP A 44 14.01 18.54 -9.15
CA ASP A 44 14.40 17.69 -8.03
C ASP A 44 13.78 16.31 -8.25
N GLN A 45 14.62 15.30 -8.53
CA GLN A 45 14.19 13.96 -8.90
C GLN A 45 14.90 12.95 -8.00
N THR A 46 14.28 12.70 -6.86
CA THR A 46 14.52 11.49 -6.08
C THR A 46 13.70 10.36 -6.68
N LEU A 47 14.31 9.18 -6.82
CA LEU A 47 13.51 7.98 -7.00
C LEU A 47 12.72 7.75 -5.70
N PRO A 48 11.40 7.58 -5.76
CA PRO A 48 10.60 7.41 -4.56
C PRO A 48 11.07 6.15 -3.83
N ARG A 49 11.38 6.26 -2.55
CA ARG A 49 11.69 5.07 -1.74
C ARG A 49 10.38 4.35 -1.38
N ALA A 50 10.44 3.03 -1.23
CA ALA A 50 9.27 2.21 -0.90
C ALA A 50 8.61 2.63 0.44
N ASP A 51 9.40 3.11 1.41
CA ASP A 51 8.93 3.66 2.68
C ASP A 51 8.37 5.10 2.58
N GLU A 52 8.76 5.84 1.53
CA GLU A 52 8.28 7.21 1.25
C GLU A 52 6.95 7.23 0.48
N LEU A 53 6.58 6.14 -0.18
CA LEU A 53 5.32 6.04 -0.95
C LEU A 53 4.06 5.97 -0.06
N GLY A 54 4.21 5.87 1.27
CA GLY A 54 3.09 5.84 2.21
C GLY A 54 2.17 4.62 2.06
N LEU A 55 2.54 3.65 1.23
CA LEU A 55 1.73 2.48 0.92
C LEU A 55 1.64 1.60 2.17
N GLY A 56 0.45 1.57 2.74
CA GLY A 56 0.07 0.69 3.83
C GLY A 56 -1.24 0.03 3.48
N SER A 57 -1.46 -1.21 3.85
CA SER A 57 -2.76 -1.85 3.86
C SER A 57 -2.67 -3.03 4.79
N ASN A 58 -3.79 -3.41 5.39
CA ASN A 58 -3.92 -4.72 6.01
C ASN A 58 -5.11 -5.45 5.38
N GLY A 59 -5.02 -6.77 5.30
CA GLY A 59 -6.17 -7.60 5.05
C GLY A 59 -6.03 -8.94 5.76
N TRP A 60 -7.17 -9.49 6.17
CA TRP A 60 -7.26 -10.80 6.80
C TRP A 60 -8.37 -11.59 6.12
N ALA A 61 -8.09 -12.86 5.87
CA ALA A 61 -9.08 -13.86 5.52
C ALA A 61 -9.01 -14.97 6.57
N PHE A 62 -10.14 -15.27 7.19
CA PHE A 62 -10.30 -16.35 8.16
C PHE A 62 -11.19 -17.41 7.53
N GLY A 63 -10.71 -18.64 7.40
CA GLY A 63 -11.51 -19.78 6.96
C GLY A 63 -12.27 -20.45 8.11
N SER A 64 -12.92 -21.57 7.81
CA SER A 64 -13.79 -22.31 8.73
C SER A 64 -13.10 -22.76 10.02
N ASP A 65 -11.79 -23.00 9.98
CA ASP A 65 -11.03 -23.45 11.15
C ASP A 65 -10.72 -22.29 12.11
N ALA A 66 -10.94 -21.04 11.69
CA ALA A 66 -10.73 -19.85 12.49
C ALA A 66 -12.04 -19.20 12.96
N THR A 67 -13.15 -19.38 12.26
CA THR A 67 -14.41 -18.66 12.51
C THR A 67 -15.41 -19.42 13.37
N ALA A 68 -16.33 -18.69 14.00
CA ALA A 68 -17.31 -19.24 14.94
C ALA A 68 -18.49 -19.95 14.25
N ASP A 69 -18.82 -19.56 13.02
CA ASP A 69 -19.92 -20.09 12.20
C ASP A 69 -19.44 -21.03 11.07
N GLU A 70 -18.14 -21.38 11.09
CA GLU A 70 -17.48 -22.27 10.12
C GLU A 70 -17.53 -21.76 8.67
N ARG A 71 -17.75 -20.46 8.46
CA ARG A 71 -17.73 -19.78 7.15
C ARG A 71 -16.55 -18.83 7.04
N GLY A 72 -16.28 -18.33 5.85
CA GLY A 72 -15.24 -17.32 5.65
C GLY A 72 -15.60 -16.00 6.33
N LEU A 73 -14.58 -15.34 6.88
CA LEU A 73 -14.67 -13.96 7.34
C LEU A 73 -13.52 -13.15 6.75
N LEU A 74 -13.84 -12.07 6.06
CA LEU A 74 -12.86 -11.13 5.52
C LEU A 74 -12.82 -9.85 6.37
N ILE A 75 -11.61 -9.37 6.62
CA ILE A 75 -11.33 -8.00 7.04
C ILE A 75 -10.54 -7.31 5.93
N GLY A 76 -11.13 -6.31 5.29
CA GLY A 76 -10.42 -5.41 4.37
C GLY A 76 -10.12 -4.08 5.05
N ASN A 77 -8.85 -3.68 5.09
CA ASN A 77 -8.41 -2.39 5.62
C ASN A 77 -7.27 -1.81 4.75
N PRO A 78 -7.55 -1.43 3.48
CA PRO A 78 -6.60 -0.67 2.70
C PRO A 78 -6.26 0.66 3.38
N HIS A 79 -4.97 1.01 3.39
CA HIS A 79 -4.55 2.34 3.78
C HIS A 79 -4.23 3.15 2.52
N PHE A 80 -4.96 4.24 2.31
CA PHE A 80 -4.91 4.98 1.05
C PHE A 80 -5.18 6.47 1.27
N PRO A 81 -4.90 7.35 0.28
CA PRO A 81 -5.08 8.78 0.45
C PRO A 81 -6.50 9.16 0.85
N TRP A 82 -6.63 10.12 1.78
CA TRP A 82 -7.91 10.67 2.21
C TRP A 82 -8.47 11.73 1.24
N ASN A 83 -7.63 12.18 0.30
CA ASN A 83 -7.95 13.21 -0.68
C ASN A 83 -7.43 12.83 -2.07
N GLY A 84 -7.98 13.49 -3.09
CA GLY A 84 -7.54 13.32 -4.48
C GLY A 84 -8.20 12.13 -5.19
N PRO A 85 -7.81 11.86 -6.44
CA PRO A 85 -8.47 10.89 -7.31
C PRO A 85 -8.26 9.44 -6.87
N SER A 86 -7.27 9.16 -6.03
CA SER A 86 -7.02 7.82 -5.50
C SER A 86 -7.87 7.49 -4.27
N ARG A 87 -8.71 8.41 -3.77
CA ARG A 87 -9.64 8.13 -2.68
C ARG A 87 -10.70 7.10 -3.11
N PHE A 88 -11.08 6.20 -2.20
CA PHE A 88 -12.15 5.23 -2.45
C PHE A 88 -13.53 5.88 -2.48
N TRP A 89 -14.43 5.26 -3.25
CA TRP A 89 -15.84 5.59 -3.35
C TRP A 89 -16.69 4.34 -3.21
N GLU A 90 -17.62 4.28 -2.24
CA GLU A 90 -18.50 3.13 -2.06
C GLU A 90 -19.60 3.11 -3.13
N MET A 91 -19.86 1.91 -3.66
CA MET A 91 -20.87 1.67 -4.67
C MET A 91 -21.39 0.24 -4.58
N HIS A 92 -22.66 0.05 -4.92
CA HIS A 92 -23.28 -1.24 -5.18
C HIS A 92 -23.70 -1.26 -6.65
N VAL A 93 -23.10 -2.14 -7.43
CA VAL A 93 -23.32 -2.26 -8.87
C VAL A 93 -24.05 -3.57 -9.16
N THR A 94 -25.26 -3.44 -9.69
CA THR A 94 -26.01 -4.53 -10.31
C THR A 94 -26.00 -4.35 -11.82
N GLY A 95 -25.76 -5.42 -12.57
CA GLY A 95 -25.56 -5.36 -14.01
C GLY A 95 -26.08 -6.60 -14.76
N PRO A 96 -25.83 -6.68 -16.07
CA PRO A 96 -26.16 -7.85 -16.87
C PRO A 96 -25.55 -9.14 -16.32
N ASP A 97 -26.10 -10.28 -16.77
CA ASP A 97 -25.59 -11.63 -16.44
C ASP A 97 -25.49 -11.94 -14.94
N GLY A 98 -26.29 -11.24 -14.12
CA GLY A 98 -26.33 -11.43 -12.68
C GLY A 98 -25.15 -10.84 -11.93
N TYR A 99 -24.42 -9.87 -12.51
CA TYR A 99 -23.41 -9.11 -11.78
C TYR A 99 -24.08 -8.34 -10.63
N ASP A 100 -23.65 -8.61 -9.39
CA ASP A 100 -24.23 -8.02 -8.18
C ASP A 100 -23.13 -7.90 -7.11
N VAL A 101 -22.49 -6.72 -7.06
CA VAL A 101 -21.27 -6.51 -6.28
C VAL A 101 -21.33 -5.18 -5.55
N MET A 102 -21.02 -5.22 -4.25
CA MET A 102 -20.90 -4.02 -3.42
C MET A 102 -19.47 -3.88 -2.88
N GLY A 103 -18.99 -2.65 -2.81
CA GLY A 103 -17.67 -2.35 -2.27
C GLY A 103 -17.20 -0.96 -2.67
N VAL A 104 -15.91 -0.83 -2.99
CA VAL A 104 -15.30 0.44 -3.36
C VAL A 104 -14.49 0.36 -4.66
N GLY A 105 -14.44 1.49 -5.35
CA GLY A 105 -13.49 1.76 -6.44
C GLY A 105 -12.78 3.09 -6.20
N ILE A 106 -11.78 3.40 -7.01
CA ILE A 106 -11.14 4.74 -7.01
C ILE A 106 -11.64 5.54 -8.22
N ALA A 107 -11.27 6.82 -8.33
CA ALA A 107 -11.79 7.66 -9.42
C ALA A 107 -11.46 7.04 -10.79
N GLY A 108 -12.50 6.71 -11.56
CA GLY A 108 -12.40 6.05 -12.87
C GLY A 108 -12.72 4.56 -12.86
N SER A 109 -12.86 3.91 -11.70
CA SER A 109 -13.29 2.52 -11.62
C SER A 109 -14.81 2.43 -11.87
N PRO A 110 -15.27 1.71 -12.92
CA PRO A 110 -16.69 1.57 -13.21
C PRO A 110 -17.38 0.49 -12.35
N ILE A 111 -16.60 -0.28 -11.60
CA ILE A 111 -17.02 -1.39 -10.74
C ILE A 111 -16.21 -1.39 -9.43
N PRO A 112 -16.71 -2.03 -8.36
CA PRO A 112 -15.90 -2.28 -7.16
C PRO A 112 -14.64 -3.07 -7.49
N THR A 113 -13.48 -2.57 -7.06
CA THR A 113 -12.19 -3.27 -7.13
C THR A 113 -11.81 -3.93 -5.81
N LEU A 114 -12.43 -3.51 -4.70
CA LEU A 114 -12.46 -4.21 -3.42
C LEU A 114 -13.92 -4.34 -2.99
N GLY A 115 -14.33 -5.46 -2.40
CA GLY A 115 -15.72 -5.60 -2.02
C GLY A 115 -16.14 -7.03 -1.75
N PHE A 116 -17.39 -7.31 -2.04
CA PHE A 116 -18.02 -8.60 -1.84
C PHE A 116 -19.22 -8.76 -2.79
N ASN A 117 -19.57 -10.01 -3.03
CA ASN A 117 -20.81 -10.39 -3.67
C ASN A 117 -21.56 -11.38 -2.75
N ARG A 118 -22.51 -12.13 -3.32
CA ARG A 118 -23.27 -13.14 -2.58
C ARG A 118 -22.41 -14.18 -1.83
N ASP A 119 -21.30 -14.59 -2.42
CA ASP A 119 -20.59 -15.82 -2.05
C ASP A 119 -19.12 -15.60 -1.65
N VAL A 120 -18.49 -14.51 -2.11
CA VAL A 120 -17.10 -14.19 -1.83
C VAL A 120 -16.93 -12.74 -1.39
N ALA A 121 -15.87 -12.49 -0.63
CA ALA A 121 -15.40 -11.16 -0.25
C ALA A 121 -13.89 -11.06 -0.50
N TRP A 122 -13.43 -9.93 -1.00
CA TRP A 122 -12.01 -9.69 -1.25
C TRP A 122 -11.56 -8.26 -0.92
N THR A 123 -10.28 -8.15 -0.63
CA THR A 123 -9.55 -6.89 -0.42
C THR A 123 -8.18 -6.98 -1.06
N HIS A 124 -7.50 -5.83 -1.12
CA HIS A 124 -6.17 -5.72 -1.67
C HIS A 124 -5.19 -5.08 -0.69
N THR A 125 -3.93 -5.51 -0.75
CA THR A 125 -2.80 -4.87 -0.07
C THR A 125 -1.67 -4.69 -1.08
N VAL A 126 -0.93 -3.59 -1.04
CA VAL A 126 0.24 -3.41 -1.94
C VAL A 126 1.24 -4.56 -1.76
N THR A 127 1.68 -5.15 -2.87
CA THR A 127 2.66 -6.24 -2.89
C THR A 127 4.11 -5.72 -2.81
N ALA A 128 5.03 -6.57 -2.36
CA ALA A 128 6.46 -6.32 -2.44
C ALA A 128 7.06 -6.64 -3.82
N ALA A 129 6.29 -7.26 -4.72
CA ALA A 129 6.70 -7.55 -6.07
C ALA A 129 7.00 -6.26 -6.86
N ARG A 130 7.96 -6.35 -7.78
CA ARG A 130 8.36 -5.25 -8.65
C ARG A 130 7.73 -5.43 -10.01
N HIS A 131 6.99 -4.42 -10.45
CA HIS A 131 6.24 -4.47 -11.70
C HIS A 131 7.00 -3.87 -12.88
N PHE A 132 8.24 -3.42 -12.66
CA PHE A 132 9.11 -2.96 -13.73
C PHE A 132 10.56 -3.36 -13.51
N THR A 133 11.33 -3.41 -14.61
CA THR A 133 12.78 -3.54 -14.58
C THR A 133 13.43 -2.31 -15.21
N LEU A 134 14.63 -1.99 -14.73
CA LEU A 134 15.50 -0.99 -15.34
C LEU A 134 16.50 -1.70 -16.25
N TYR A 135 16.94 -1.01 -17.30
CA TYR A 135 17.98 -1.47 -18.21
C TYR A 135 19.07 -0.41 -18.31
N ALA A 136 20.31 -0.79 -17.98
CA ALA A 136 21.48 0.04 -18.24
C ALA A 136 21.84 -0.07 -19.72
N LEU A 137 21.95 1.06 -20.42
CA LEU A 137 22.27 1.12 -21.84
C LEU A 137 23.69 1.63 -22.04
N THR A 138 24.43 1.00 -22.94
CA THR A 138 25.63 1.60 -23.53
C THR A 138 25.23 2.32 -24.81
N LEU A 139 25.57 3.61 -24.91
CA LEU A 139 25.23 4.43 -26.06
C LEU A 139 26.27 4.29 -27.17
N ASP A 140 25.85 4.52 -28.40
CA ASP A 140 26.75 4.67 -29.54
C ASP A 140 27.63 5.91 -29.33
N PRO A 141 28.98 5.81 -29.32
CA PRO A 141 29.86 6.96 -29.15
C PRO A 141 29.66 8.07 -30.19
N ALA A 142 29.12 7.73 -31.36
CA ALA A 142 28.83 8.70 -32.42
C ALA A 142 27.44 9.36 -32.29
N ASP A 143 26.51 8.76 -31.55
CA ASP A 143 25.13 9.24 -31.44
C ASP A 143 24.49 8.81 -30.10
N PRO A 144 24.34 9.73 -29.11
CA PRO A 144 23.77 9.40 -27.80
C PRO A 144 22.27 9.09 -27.84
N THR A 145 21.62 9.14 -29.01
CA THR A 145 20.24 8.67 -29.24
C THR A 145 20.18 7.28 -29.86
N ARG A 146 21.31 6.59 -29.92
CA ARG A 146 21.44 5.18 -30.28
C ARG A 146 22.12 4.42 -29.16
N TYR A 147 21.78 3.14 -29.02
CA TYR A 147 22.32 2.25 -27.99
C TYR A 147 22.76 0.92 -28.59
N ILE A 148 23.73 0.28 -27.94
CA ILE A 148 24.32 -0.96 -28.41
C ILE A 148 23.52 -2.15 -27.87
N VAL A 149 23.18 -3.08 -28.76
CA VAL A 149 22.58 -4.39 -28.45
C VAL A 149 23.34 -5.46 -29.22
N ASP A 150 23.95 -6.41 -28.52
CA ASP A 150 24.73 -7.51 -29.12
C ASP A 150 25.76 -7.01 -30.15
N GLY A 151 26.38 -5.86 -29.86
CA GLY A 151 27.35 -5.19 -30.73
C GLY A 151 26.77 -4.33 -31.86
N GLN A 152 25.43 -4.26 -32.01
CA GLN A 152 24.75 -3.47 -33.03
C GLN A 152 24.22 -2.15 -32.48
N SER A 153 24.39 -1.06 -33.25
CA SER A 153 23.85 0.27 -32.89
C SER A 153 22.38 0.41 -33.32
N VAL A 154 21.49 0.50 -32.33
CA VAL A 154 20.03 0.58 -32.48
C VAL A 154 19.55 2.00 -32.15
N ALA A 155 18.74 2.59 -33.03
CA ALA A 155 18.16 3.91 -32.78
C ALA A 155 17.04 3.87 -31.74
N MET A 156 17.00 4.89 -30.87
CA MET A 156 15.82 5.17 -30.05
C MET A 156 14.71 5.78 -30.90
N ALA A 157 13.45 5.50 -30.56
CA ALA A 157 12.28 6.10 -31.19
C ALA A 157 11.88 7.41 -30.48
N PRO A 158 11.94 8.59 -31.15
CA PRO A 158 11.54 9.85 -30.55
C PRO A 158 10.01 10.06 -30.62
N LEU A 159 9.44 10.64 -29.57
CA LEU A 159 8.07 11.12 -29.48
C LEU A 159 8.08 12.57 -29.00
N THR A 160 7.72 13.52 -29.87
CA THR A 160 7.61 14.93 -29.51
C THR A 160 6.22 15.22 -28.96
N VAL A 161 6.16 15.77 -27.76
CA VAL A 161 4.95 16.15 -27.05
C VAL A 161 4.99 17.65 -26.76
N THR A 162 3.90 18.34 -27.09
CA THR A 162 3.70 19.76 -26.80
C THR A 162 2.57 19.88 -25.78
N VAL A 163 2.86 20.52 -24.64
CA VAL A 163 1.91 20.74 -23.56
C VAL A 163 1.57 22.23 -23.50
N PRO A 164 0.30 22.62 -23.71
CA PRO A 164 -0.12 23.99 -23.52
C PRO A 164 -0.07 24.38 -22.04
N MET A 165 0.48 25.55 -21.75
CA MET A 165 0.65 26.05 -20.38
C MET A 165 -0.48 27.02 -20.00
N PRO A 166 -0.85 27.13 -18.71
CA PRO A 166 -1.90 28.04 -18.27
C PRO A 166 -1.51 29.52 -18.44
N ASP A 167 -2.50 30.41 -18.30
CA ASP A 167 -2.33 31.86 -18.19
C ASP A 167 -1.55 32.53 -19.35
N GLY A 168 -1.61 31.94 -20.54
CA GLY A 168 -0.93 32.47 -21.74
C GLY A 168 0.58 32.27 -21.74
N ALA A 169 1.11 31.46 -20.83
CA ALA A 169 2.52 31.05 -20.87
C ALA A 169 2.81 30.24 -22.16
N PRO A 170 4.02 30.32 -22.73
CA PRO A 170 4.37 29.55 -23.92
C PRO A 170 4.25 28.05 -23.71
N ASP A 171 3.80 27.34 -24.75
CA ASP A 171 3.76 25.89 -24.77
C ASP A 171 5.13 25.28 -24.46
N VAL A 172 5.13 24.19 -23.70
CA VAL A 172 6.34 23.42 -23.40
C VAL A 172 6.39 22.22 -24.34
N THR A 173 7.39 22.20 -25.23
CA THR A 173 7.65 21.07 -26.12
C THR A 173 8.83 20.24 -25.64
N ARG A 174 8.67 18.92 -25.58
CA ARG A 174 9.72 17.97 -25.19
C ARG A 174 9.73 16.76 -26.12
N THR A 175 10.89 16.15 -26.32
CA THR A 175 11.02 14.88 -27.04
C THR A 175 11.35 13.78 -26.05
N ILE A 176 10.46 12.80 -25.93
CA ILE A 176 10.65 11.58 -25.13
C ILE A 176 11.25 10.51 -26.05
N TYR A 177 12.21 9.72 -25.57
CA TYR A 177 12.85 8.67 -26.36
C TYR A 177 12.48 7.30 -25.82
N PHE A 178 12.19 6.37 -26.73
CA PHE A 178 11.85 4.98 -26.41
C PHE A 178 12.89 4.02 -26.96
N THR A 179 13.25 3.01 -26.18
CA THR A 179 14.02 1.85 -26.59
C THR A 179 13.10 0.64 -26.75
N ARG A 180 13.64 -0.53 -27.09
CA ARG A 180 12.89 -1.80 -27.06
C ARG A 180 12.36 -2.14 -25.66
N HIS A 181 12.98 -1.60 -24.62
CA HIS A 181 12.59 -1.83 -23.23
C HIS A 181 11.53 -0.83 -22.76
N GLY A 182 11.41 0.35 -23.39
CA GLY A 182 10.46 1.39 -23.00
C GLY A 182 11.10 2.77 -22.93
N PRO A 183 10.50 3.75 -22.22
CA PRO A 183 11.01 5.10 -22.20
C PRO A 183 12.38 5.20 -21.51
N VAL A 184 13.21 6.10 -22.02
CA VAL A 184 14.42 6.56 -21.32
C VAL A 184 14.00 7.48 -20.17
N PHE A 185 14.65 7.36 -19.02
CA PHE A 185 14.39 8.18 -17.85
C PHE A 185 15.69 8.66 -17.20
N VAL A 186 15.60 9.71 -16.40
CA VAL A 186 16.70 10.21 -15.57
C VAL A 186 16.26 10.33 -14.10
N ALA A 187 17.23 10.18 -13.20
CA ALA A 187 17.11 10.49 -11.77
C ALA A 187 18.52 10.85 -11.25
N PRO A 188 19.00 12.08 -11.53
CA PRO A 188 20.41 12.42 -11.34
C PRO A 188 20.93 12.26 -9.92
N GLN A 189 20.07 12.44 -8.90
CA GLN A 189 20.44 12.26 -7.49
C GLN A 189 20.75 10.81 -7.12
N SER A 190 20.23 9.86 -7.90
CA SER A 190 20.49 8.43 -7.76
C SER A 190 21.56 7.95 -8.75
N GLY A 191 22.28 8.86 -9.42
CA GLY A 191 23.29 8.53 -10.43
C GLY A 191 22.72 8.08 -11.79
N VAL A 192 21.39 8.06 -11.94
CA VAL A 192 20.73 7.76 -13.22
C VAL A 192 20.75 9.01 -14.08
N THR A 193 21.65 9.05 -15.05
CA THR A 193 21.82 10.19 -15.96
C THR A 193 21.89 9.71 -17.41
N TRP A 194 21.61 10.63 -18.33
CA TRP A 194 21.87 10.43 -19.75
C TRP A 194 23.17 11.16 -20.11
N SER A 195 24.23 10.38 -20.31
CA SER A 195 25.57 10.87 -20.66
C SER A 195 25.86 10.64 -22.15
N ALA A 196 27.09 10.92 -22.59
CA ALA A 196 27.52 10.59 -23.96
C ALA A 196 27.67 9.07 -24.19
N THR A 197 27.81 8.27 -23.13
CA THR A 197 28.14 6.84 -23.22
C THR A 197 27.13 5.94 -22.52
N SER A 198 26.21 6.49 -21.74
CA SER A 198 25.24 5.73 -20.96
C SER A 198 23.88 6.41 -20.87
N ALA A 199 22.84 5.60 -20.82
CA ALA A 199 21.48 5.99 -20.47
C ALA A 199 20.77 4.84 -19.76
N PHE A 200 19.56 5.09 -19.26
CA PHE A 200 18.74 4.08 -18.61
C PHE A 200 17.34 4.06 -19.21
N ALA A 201 16.84 2.88 -19.52
CA ALA A 201 15.45 2.66 -19.92
C ALA A 201 14.72 1.82 -18.88
N MET A 202 13.40 1.79 -18.97
CA MET A 202 12.56 1.02 -18.06
C MET A 202 11.46 0.29 -18.83
N LYS A 203 11.14 -0.93 -18.39
CA LYS A 203 10.05 -1.76 -18.94
C LYS A 203 9.07 -2.08 -17.83
N ASP A 204 7.79 -1.78 -18.05
CA ASP A 204 6.70 -1.98 -17.08
C ASP A 204 5.77 -3.11 -17.51
N ALA A 205 5.47 -4.05 -16.61
CA ALA A 205 4.55 -5.16 -16.85
C ALA A 205 3.09 -4.70 -16.89
N ASN A 206 2.80 -3.52 -16.33
CA ASN A 206 1.47 -2.92 -16.31
C ASN A 206 1.18 -2.01 -17.50
N ARG A 207 2.15 -1.76 -18.38
CA ARG A 207 1.92 -0.96 -19.59
C ARG A 207 0.87 -1.64 -20.48
N GLY A 208 -0.25 -0.97 -20.72
CA GLY A 208 -1.36 -1.49 -21.49
C GLY A 208 -2.15 -2.60 -20.78
N ASN A 209 -2.03 -2.74 -19.45
CA ASN A 209 -2.71 -3.79 -18.68
C ASN A 209 -4.22 -3.51 -18.52
N MET A 210 -4.97 -3.63 -19.62
CA MET A 210 -6.43 -3.53 -19.61
C MET A 210 -7.11 -4.80 -19.07
N ARG A 211 -6.34 -5.91 -18.92
CA ARG A 211 -6.81 -7.18 -18.35
C ARG A 211 -7.25 -7.04 -16.89
N ALA A 212 -6.77 -6.02 -16.18
CA ALA A 212 -7.15 -5.76 -14.81
C ALA A 212 -8.67 -5.61 -14.63
N ILE A 213 -9.35 -4.92 -15.56
CA ILE A 213 -10.81 -4.76 -15.51
C ILE A 213 -11.52 -6.11 -15.71
N ASP A 214 -11.08 -6.93 -16.67
CA ASP A 214 -11.59 -8.31 -16.84
C ASP A 214 -11.38 -9.14 -15.57
N THR A 215 -10.23 -8.98 -14.91
CA THR A 215 -9.92 -9.67 -13.66
C THR A 215 -10.90 -9.30 -12.56
N TRP A 216 -11.16 -8.01 -12.33
CA TRP A 216 -12.13 -7.58 -11.31
C TRP A 216 -13.57 -7.93 -11.66
N LEU A 217 -13.94 -7.96 -12.93
CA LEU A 217 -15.25 -8.46 -13.35
C LEU A 217 -15.42 -9.94 -13.00
N ARG A 218 -14.41 -10.78 -13.30
CA ARG A 218 -14.41 -12.20 -12.95
C ARG A 218 -14.42 -12.43 -11.44
N ILE A 219 -13.64 -11.65 -10.67
CA ILE A 219 -13.68 -11.68 -9.21
C ILE A 219 -15.07 -11.30 -8.70
N GLY A 220 -15.68 -10.26 -9.26
CA GLY A 220 -17.04 -9.85 -8.91
C GLY A 220 -18.12 -10.90 -9.19
N GLN A 221 -17.88 -11.81 -10.12
CA GLN A 221 -18.77 -12.93 -10.48
C GLN A 221 -18.39 -14.26 -9.82
N ALA A 222 -17.28 -14.30 -9.07
CA ALA A 222 -16.79 -15.51 -8.44
C ALA A 222 -17.77 -16.07 -7.41
N LYS A 223 -17.83 -17.39 -7.29
CA LYS A 223 -18.69 -18.11 -6.33
C LYS A 223 -17.89 -18.79 -5.23
N SER A 224 -16.58 -18.84 -5.39
CA SER A 224 -15.65 -19.42 -4.43
C SER A 224 -14.32 -18.68 -4.47
N VAL A 225 -13.52 -18.84 -3.41
CA VAL A 225 -12.13 -18.43 -3.40
C VAL A 225 -11.33 -19.08 -4.53
N GLY A 226 -11.67 -20.31 -4.92
CA GLY A 226 -11.07 -21.00 -6.06
C GLY A 226 -11.28 -20.25 -7.38
N ASP A 227 -12.48 -19.69 -7.62
CA ASP A 227 -12.77 -18.89 -8.80
C ASP A 227 -11.95 -17.59 -8.82
N ILE A 228 -11.76 -16.95 -7.66
CA ILE A 228 -10.90 -15.76 -7.52
C ILE A 228 -9.45 -16.13 -7.89
N ASN A 229 -8.94 -17.24 -7.34
CA ASN A 229 -7.58 -17.69 -7.63
C ASN A 229 -7.39 -18.01 -9.12
N ALA A 230 -8.37 -18.63 -9.77
CA ALA A 230 -8.36 -18.86 -11.22
C ALA A 230 -8.36 -17.54 -12.00
N ALA A 231 -9.23 -16.60 -11.65
CA ALA A 231 -9.33 -15.30 -12.31
C ALA A 231 -7.99 -14.55 -12.30
N VAL A 232 -7.34 -14.41 -11.14
CA VAL A 232 -6.04 -13.70 -11.05
C VAL A 232 -4.91 -14.47 -11.76
N SER A 233 -4.96 -15.80 -11.75
CA SER A 233 -3.92 -16.64 -12.35
C SER A 233 -3.98 -16.67 -13.88
N GLU A 234 -5.19 -16.66 -14.45
CA GLU A 234 -5.39 -16.72 -15.90
C GLU A 234 -5.16 -15.37 -16.59
N THR A 235 -5.61 -14.27 -15.96
CA THR A 235 -5.52 -12.94 -16.58
C THR A 235 -4.18 -12.25 -16.33
N LEU A 236 -3.48 -12.62 -15.24
CA LEU A 236 -2.34 -11.87 -14.71
C LEU A 236 -2.59 -10.35 -14.75
N GLY A 237 -3.83 -9.96 -14.41
CA GLY A 237 -4.32 -8.61 -14.59
C GLY A 237 -4.20 -7.74 -13.36
N ILE A 238 -4.09 -8.32 -12.15
CA ILE A 238 -3.89 -7.53 -10.93
C ILE A 238 -2.56 -6.79 -11.02
N PRO A 239 -2.53 -5.46 -10.88
CA PRO A 239 -1.36 -4.69 -11.32
C PRO A 239 -0.24 -4.62 -10.29
N TRP A 240 -0.56 -4.34 -9.01
CA TRP A 240 0.43 -4.02 -7.97
C TRP A 240 -0.05 -4.30 -6.54
N VAL A 241 -1.02 -5.21 -6.40
CA VAL A 241 -1.58 -5.58 -5.09
C VAL A 241 -1.72 -7.09 -4.94
N ASN A 242 -1.52 -7.59 -3.72
CA ASN A 242 -2.00 -8.90 -3.32
C ASN A 242 -3.53 -8.93 -3.35
N THR A 243 -4.11 -10.11 -3.52
CA THR A 243 -5.54 -10.39 -3.36
C THR A 243 -5.73 -11.25 -2.11
N ILE A 244 -6.53 -10.76 -1.17
CA ILE A 244 -6.93 -11.50 0.04
C ILE A 244 -8.43 -11.72 -0.06
N ALA A 245 -8.87 -12.97 0.08
CA ALA A 245 -10.28 -13.31 -0.09
C ALA A 245 -10.75 -14.37 0.91
N ALA A 246 -12.04 -14.34 1.23
CA ALA A 246 -12.72 -15.39 1.98
C ALA A 246 -14.08 -15.66 1.34
N ASP A 247 -14.56 -16.91 1.40
CA ASP A 247 -15.86 -17.28 0.86
C ASP A 247 -16.81 -17.88 1.89
N ARG A 248 -18.08 -17.95 1.52
CA ARG A 248 -19.13 -18.55 2.36
C ARG A 248 -18.93 -20.05 2.64
N HIS A 249 -18.01 -20.73 1.93
CA HIS A 249 -17.70 -22.15 2.07
C HIS A 249 -16.57 -22.43 3.08
N GLY A 250 -15.99 -21.35 3.63
CA GLY A 250 -14.98 -21.43 4.68
C GLY A 250 -13.55 -21.47 4.17
N ASP A 251 -13.30 -21.15 2.90
CA ASP A 251 -11.94 -21.05 2.36
C ASP A 251 -11.43 -19.60 2.44
N ALA A 252 -10.14 -19.46 2.73
CA ALA A 252 -9.39 -18.21 2.74
C ALA A 252 -8.26 -18.25 1.70
N LEU A 253 -7.98 -17.11 1.06
CA LEU A 253 -6.92 -16.94 0.07
C LEU A 253 -6.02 -15.75 0.38
N HIS A 254 -4.74 -15.95 0.12
CA HIS A 254 -3.78 -14.88 -0.15
C HIS A 254 -3.07 -15.21 -1.48
N ALA A 255 -3.28 -14.39 -2.51
CA ALA A 255 -2.60 -14.47 -3.79
C ALA A 255 -1.75 -13.22 -4.01
N ASP A 256 -0.44 -13.39 -4.05
CA ASP A 256 0.52 -12.43 -4.63
C ASP A 256 0.76 -12.81 -6.09
N VAL A 257 -0.33 -12.80 -6.88
CA VAL A 257 -0.36 -13.13 -8.30
C VAL A 257 -0.75 -11.88 -9.07
N THR A 258 0.23 -11.28 -9.74
CA THR A 258 0.11 -9.96 -10.37
C THR A 258 0.79 -9.93 -11.75
N ALA A 259 0.66 -8.82 -12.47
CA ALA A 259 1.45 -8.53 -13.65
C ALA A 259 2.91 -8.25 -13.23
N VAL A 260 3.76 -9.29 -13.25
CA VAL A 260 5.18 -9.22 -12.86
C VAL A 260 6.07 -9.55 -14.04
N PRO A 261 7.20 -8.86 -14.24
CA PRO A 261 8.22 -9.26 -15.20
C PRO A 261 8.72 -10.69 -14.98
N ASN A 262 8.78 -11.49 -16.04
CA ASN A 262 9.35 -12.83 -15.99
C ASN A 262 10.87 -12.79 -15.97
N VAL A 263 11.42 -12.61 -14.77
CA VAL A 263 12.86 -12.55 -14.55
C VAL A 263 13.19 -13.46 -13.38
N SER A 264 13.83 -14.58 -13.67
CA SER A 264 14.28 -15.54 -12.66
C SER A 264 15.47 -15.01 -11.86
N ALA A 265 15.72 -15.57 -10.67
CA ALA A 265 16.91 -15.26 -9.88
C ALA A 265 18.21 -15.48 -10.67
N ALA A 266 18.27 -16.55 -11.48
CA ALA A 266 19.41 -16.85 -12.34
C ALA A 266 19.62 -15.78 -13.40
N LYS A 267 18.54 -15.27 -14.03
CA LYS A 267 18.64 -14.16 -14.99
C LYS A 267 19.10 -12.86 -14.31
N ILE A 268 18.54 -12.53 -13.14
CA ILE A 268 18.97 -11.34 -12.37
C ILE A 268 20.48 -11.38 -12.12
N ALA A 269 21.02 -12.53 -11.71
CA ALA A 269 22.45 -12.71 -11.50
C ALA A 269 23.25 -12.59 -12.81
N ALA A 270 22.83 -13.31 -13.86
CA ALA A 270 23.53 -13.38 -15.14
C ALA A 270 23.51 -12.06 -15.93
N CYS A 271 22.51 -11.22 -15.69
CA CYS A 271 22.30 -9.93 -16.35
C CYS A 271 22.53 -8.73 -15.42
N SER A 272 23.16 -8.95 -14.27
CA SER A 272 23.57 -7.87 -13.38
C SER A 272 24.68 -7.03 -14.00
N THR A 273 24.71 -5.75 -13.61
CA THR A 273 25.76 -4.80 -13.97
C THR A 273 26.57 -4.44 -12.72
N PRO A 274 27.76 -3.83 -12.86
CA PRO A 274 28.55 -3.40 -11.71
C PRO A 274 27.81 -2.44 -10.75
N ILE A 275 26.76 -1.77 -11.23
CA ILE A 275 25.94 -0.82 -10.46
C ILE A 275 24.59 -1.40 -10.01
N SER A 276 24.25 -2.65 -10.35
CA SER A 276 22.95 -3.24 -10.00
C SER A 276 22.68 -3.24 -8.49
N GLY A 277 23.71 -3.39 -7.67
CA GLY A 277 23.60 -3.30 -6.20
C GLY A 277 23.07 -1.94 -5.69
N LEU A 278 23.36 -0.84 -6.40
CA LEU A 278 22.88 0.51 -6.03
C LEU A 278 21.36 0.66 -6.20
N PHE A 279 20.74 -0.16 -7.06
CA PHE A 279 19.31 -0.15 -7.33
C PHE A 279 18.56 -1.24 -6.57
N ALA A 280 19.27 -2.12 -5.84
CA ALA A 280 18.71 -3.34 -5.30
C ALA A 280 17.55 -3.13 -4.31
N SER A 281 17.38 -1.94 -3.71
CA SER A 281 16.23 -1.59 -2.87
C SER A 281 15.04 -1.01 -3.64
N LEU A 282 15.24 -0.56 -4.87
CA LEU A 282 14.26 0.17 -5.67
C LEU A 282 13.73 -0.65 -6.85
N ALA A 283 14.62 -1.27 -7.62
CA ALA A 283 14.27 -1.95 -8.86
C ALA A 283 15.30 -3.01 -9.24
N THR A 284 14.91 -3.92 -10.12
CA THR A 284 15.83 -4.87 -10.74
C THR A 284 16.50 -4.21 -11.95
N LEU A 285 17.81 -3.94 -11.86
CA LEU A 285 18.61 -3.39 -12.97
C LEU A 285 19.28 -4.51 -13.76
N LEU A 286 18.95 -4.60 -15.05
CA LEU A 286 19.47 -5.56 -16.01
C LEU A 286 20.38 -4.88 -17.03
N ASP A 287 21.28 -5.66 -17.64
CA ASP A 287 22.12 -5.22 -18.76
C ASP A 287 21.29 -5.09 -20.05
N GLY A 288 21.08 -3.87 -20.52
CA GLY A 288 20.33 -3.59 -21.76
C GLY A 288 21.12 -3.82 -23.05
N THR A 289 22.43 -4.09 -22.96
CA THR A 289 23.29 -4.34 -24.11
C THR A 289 23.19 -5.75 -24.67
N ARG A 290 22.50 -6.64 -23.96
CA ARG A 290 22.43 -8.07 -24.23
C ARG A 290 21.00 -8.50 -24.45
N ALA A 291 20.65 -9.02 -25.63
CA ALA A 291 19.27 -9.43 -25.90
C ALA A 291 18.81 -10.59 -25.01
N GLU A 292 19.72 -11.47 -24.56
CA GLU A 292 19.37 -12.56 -23.64
C GLU A 292 18.92 -12.07 -22.24
N CYS A 293 19.12 -10.78 -21.94
CA CYS A 293 18.69 -10.14 -20.70
C CYS A 293 17.28 -9.56 -20.76
N ASP A 294 16.59 -9.67 -21.90
CA ASP A 294 15.16 -9.42 -21.99
C ASP A 294 14.36 -10.38 -21.09
N TRP A 295 13.14 -9.99 -20.72
CA TRP A 295 12.23 -10.84 -19.94
C TRP A 295 11.94 -12.15 -20.67
N ASP A 296 11.90 -13.26 -19.92
CA ASP A 296 11.62 -14.57 -20.50
C ASP A 296 10.17 -14.66 -20.95
N VAL A 297 9.93 -15.25 -22.11
CA VAL A 297 8.57 -15.50 -22.59
C VAL A 297 8.17 -16.91 -22.18
N ALA A 298 7.20 -17.02 -21.26
CA ALA A 298 6.64 -18.29 -20.85
C ALA A 298 5.39 -18.65 -21.68
N PRO A 299 5.21 -19.91 -22.10
CA PRO A 299 3.97 -20.35 -22.75
C PRO A 299 2.77 -20.18 -21.81
N GLY A 300 1.61 -19.82 -22.39
CA GLY A 300 0.34 -19.74 -21.65
C GLY A 300 0.11 -18.45 -20.86
N THR A 301 1.08 -17.52 -20.83
CA THR A 301 0.85 -16.19 -20.24
C THR A 301 0.04 -15.31 -21.19
N PRO A 302 -0.91 -14.49 -20.68
CA PRO A 302 -1.76 -13.63 -21.51
C PRO A 302 -1.01 -12.48 -22.21
N GLU A 303 0.18 -12.12 -21.74
CA GLU A 303 1.06 -11.13 -22.34
C GLU A 303 2.51 -11.65 -22.33
N PRO A 304 3.27 -11.56 -23.43
CA PRO A 304 4.66 -12.02 -23.47
C PRO A 304 5.56 -11.30 -22.46
N GLY A 305 6.34 -12.08 -21.72
CA GLY A 305 7.28 -11.54 -20.73
C GLY A 305 6.72 -11.40 -19.32
N LEU A 306 5.46 -11.78 -19.07
CA LEU A 306 4.91 -11.90 -17.71
C LEU A 306 5.31 -13.21 -17.06
N MET A 307 5.52 -13.19 -15.74
CA MET A 307 5.79 -14.38 -14.94
C MET A 307 4.52 -15.24 -14.82
N PRO A 308 4.54 -16.54 -15.16
CA PRO A 308 3.40 -17.43 -14.96
C PRO A 308 2.92 -17.44 -13.51
N ALA A 309 1.61 -17.60 -13.30
CA ALA A 309 1.05 -17.69 -11.95
C ALA A 309 1.65 -18.84 -11.12
N SER A 310 2.08 -19.93 -11.77
CA SER A 310 2.74 -21.07 -11.12
C SER A 310 4.08 -20.74 -10.47
N ASP A 311 4.71 -19.64 -10.91
CA ASP A 311 6.02 -19.19 -10.45
C ASP A 311 5.87 -18.00 -9.47
N GLN A 312 4.63 -17.59 -9.19
CA GLN A 312 4.24 -16.61 -8.19
C GLN A 312 3.65 -17.33 -6.96
N ALA A 313 3.16 -16.58 -5.96
CA ALA A 313 2.70 -17.15 -4.70
C ALA A 313 1.18 -17.03 -4.52
N ALA A 314 0.52 -18.17 -4.27
CA ALA A 314 -0.86 -18.21 -3.82
C ALA A 314 -1.04 -19.31 -2.77
N THR A 315 -1.82 -19.02 -1.73
CA THR A 315 -2.16 -19.97 -0.66
C THR A 315 -3.65 -19.95 -0.44
N ILE A 316 -4.29 -21.12 -0.51
CA ILE A 316 -5.67 -21.33 -0.04
C ILE A 316 -5.60 -22.19 1.23
N ALA A 317 -6.30 -21.78 2.28
CA ALA A 317 -6.35 -22.48 3.57
C ALA A 317 -7.71 -22.32 4.25
N ARG A 318 -7.99 -23.17 5.24
CA ARG A 318 -9.14 -23.04 6.15
C ARG A 318 -8.79 -22.36 7.47
N GLU A 319 -7.50 -22.13 7.73
CA GLU A 319 -7.02 -21.28 8.83
C GLU A 319 -7.14 -19.78 8.48
N TYR A 320 -6.31 -18.93 9.09
CA TYR A 320 -6.19 -17.54 8.69
C TYR A 320 -5.04 -17.33 7.70
N LEU A 321 -5.21 -16.31 6.85
CA LEU A 321 -4.19 -15.71 6.01
C LEU A 321 -4.28 -14.20 6.17
N THR A 322 -3.14 -13.52 6.27
CA THR A 322 -3.08 -12.07 6.45
C THR A 322 -1.90 -11.47 5.70
N ASN A 323 -1.99 -10.20 5.34
CA ASN A 323 -0.86 -9.46 4.78
C ASN A 323 -0.90 -8.00 5.22
N SER A 324 0.29 -7.44 5.49
CA SER A 324 0.51 -6.04 5.83
C SER A 324 1.62 -5.41 4.98
N ASN A 325 1.62 -5.69 3.68
CA ASN A 325 2.61 -5.25 2.68
C ASN A 325 4.00 -5.89 2.80
N ASN A 326 4.14 -6.95 3.59
CA ASN A 326 5.29 -7.82 3.44
C ASN A 326 5.19 -8.60 2.12
N SER A 327 6.32 -9.18 1.71
CA SER A 327 6.39 -10.06 0.55
C SER A 327 5.57 -11.33 0.71
N TYR A 328 5.45 -12.08 -0.38
CA TYR A 328 4.87 -13.42 -0.46
C TYR A 328 5.34 -14.40 0.63
N TRP A 329 6.52 -14.18 1.23
CA TRP A 329 7.14 -15.13 2.15
C TRP A 329 6.19 -15.59 3.27
N LEU A 330 5.46 -14.67 3.90
CA LEU A 330 4.60 -14.98 5.04
C LEU A 330 3.19 -14.38 4.88
N SER A 331 2.21 -15.26 4.65
CA SER A 331 0.79 -14.94 4.88
C SER A 331 0.27 -15.52 6.20
N ASN A 332 0.96 -16.55 6.71
CA ASN A 332 0.76 -17.18 8.00
C ASN A 332 2.14 -17.73 8.43
N PRO A 333 2.66 -17.40 9.63
CA PRO A 333 4.01 -17.82 10.05
C PRO A 333 4.19 -19.33 10.17
N ARG A 334 3.08 -20.10 10.26
CA ARG A 334 3.11 -21.57 10.27
C ARG A 334 3.24 -22.17 8.86
N MET A 335 3.06 -21.37 7.81
CA MET A 335 3.06 -21.81 6.41
C MET A 335 3.95 -20.89 5.56
N PRO A 336 5.26 -20.79 5.83
CA PRO A 336 6.15 -19.96 5.03
C PRO A 336 6.27 -20.48 3.59
N HIS A 337 6.25 -19.57 2.62
CA HIS A 337 6.53 -19.91 1.22
C HIS A 337 8.01 -20.22 1.01
N ALA A 338 8.29 -21.11 0.07
CA ALA A 338 9.65 -21.34 -0.42
C ALA A 338 10.19 -20.08 -1.14
N ALA A 339 11.51 -19.95 -1.22
CA ALA A 339 12.13 -18.84 -1.94
C ALA A 339 11.75 -18.85 -3.43
N LEU A 340 11.16 -17.75 -3.90
CA LEU A 340 10.85 -17.46 -5.30
C LEU A 340 11.82 -16.41 -5.86
N SER A 341 11.57 -15.94 -7.08
CA SER A 341 12.40 -14.89 -7.69
C SER A 341 12.47 -13.63 -6.80
N PRO A 342 13.66 -13.02 -6.63
CA PRO A 342 13.81 -11.76 -5.87
C PRO A 342 12.96 -10.59 -6.39
N ILE A 343 12.46 -10.69 -7.63
CA ILE A 343 11.54 -9.68 -8.17
C ILE A 343 10.18 -9.67 -7.47
N LEU A 344 9.79 -10.78 -6.82
CA LEU A 344 8.55 -10.90 -6.04
C LEU A 344 8.69 -10.35 -4.61
N GLY A 345 9.90 -9.92 -4.21
CA GLY A 345 10.17 -9.37 -2.88
C GLY A 345 11.13 -10.24 -2.06
N GLY A 346 11.48 -9.74 -0.86
CA GLY A 346 12.44 -10.40 0.03
C GLY A 346 11.91 -11.72 0.60
N HIS A 347 12.80 -12.70 0.76
CA HIS A 347 12.52 -13.96 1.45
C HIS A 347 13.43 -14.06 2.68
N ALA A 348 12.92 -14.60 3.79
CA ALA A 348 13.66 -14.69 5.04
C ALA A 348 14.26 -13.34 5.49
N SER A 349 13.49 -12.26 5.34
CA SER A 349 13.90 -10.88 5.62
C SER A 349 13.13 -10.28 6.79
N GLU A 350 13.74 -9.32 7.49
CA GLU A 350 13.13 -8.64 8.63
C GLU A 350 11.74 -8.07 8.30
N LEU A 351 10.79 -8.30 9.19
CA LEU A 351 9.41 -7.83 9.07
C LEU A 351 9.25 -6.47 9.75
N THR A 352 8.47 -5.58 9.13
CA THR A 352 8.11 -4.32 9.77
C THR A 352 7.29 -4.56 11.04
N LEU A 353 7.29 -3.60 11.97
CA LEU A 353 6.49 -3.72 13.20
C LEU A 353 4.99 -3.88 12.93
N ARG A 354 4.44 -3.33 11.83
CA ARG A 354 3.02 -3.50 11.49
C ARG A 354 2.73 -4.93 11.08
N VAL A 355 3.62 -5.57 10.32
CA VAL A 355 3.50 -6.98 9.93
C VAL A 355 3.59 -7.89 11.16
N ARG A 356 4.59 -7.66 12.03
CA ARG A 356 4.74 -8.40 13.29
C ARG A 356 3.52 -8.23 14.19
N SER A 357 3.04 -7.00 14.35
CA SER A 357 1.83 -6.68 15.11
C SER A 357 0.61 -7.41 14.55
N ASN A 358 0.48 -7.47 13.23
CA ASN A 358 -0.62 -8.18 12.57
C ASN A 358 -0.64 -9.66 12.98
N PHE A 359 0.49 -10.36 12.87
CA PHE A 359 0.59 -11.75 13.31
C PHE A 359 0.34 -11.90 14.82
N THR A 360 1.01 -11.10 15.65
CA THR A 360 0.87 -11.16 17.11
C THR A 360 -0.58 -10.94 17.56
N GLU A 361 -1.27 -9.94 17.01
CA GLU A 361 -2.66 -9.65 17.36
C GLU A 361 -3.63 -10.71 16.81
N THR A 362 -3.35 -11.26 15.63
CA THR A 362 -4.17 -12.34 15.04
C THR A 362 -4.06 -13.64 15.84
N GLU A 363 -2.84 -14.03 16.24
CA GLU A 363 -2.64 -15.21 17.10
C GLU A 363 -3.28 -15.02 18.48
N ALA A 364 -3.17 -13.81 19.06
CA ALA A 364 -3.83 -13.49 20.33
C ALA A 364 -5.37 -13.55 20.20
N LEU A 365 -5.92 -13.10 19.08
CA LEU A 365 -7.34 -13.20 18.77
C LEU A 365 -7.79 -14.67 18.73
N LEU A 366 -7.08 -15.53 17.99
CA LEU A 366 -7.42 -16.94 17.82
C LEU A 366 -7.22 -17.75 19.11
N SER A 367 -6.18 -17.44 19.88
CA SER A 367 -5.91 -18.08 21.17
C SER A 367 -7.02 -17.79 22.19
N ALA A 368 -7.70 -16.65 22.07
CA ALA A 368 -8.84 -16.29 22.91
C ALA A 368 -10.19 -16.84 22.40
N GLY A 369 -10.21 -17.58 21.27
CA GLY A 369 -11.38 -18.27 20.73
C GLY A 369 -11.57 -18.06 19.23
N LYS A 370 -12.66 -18.61 18.67
CA LYS A 370 -13.03 -18.45 17.24
C LYS A 370 -13.45 -17.01 16.89
N VAL A 371 -13.11 -16.57 15.68
CA VAL A 371 -13.38 -15.22 15.19
C VAL A 371 -14.85 -15.07 14.77
N ASP A 372 -15.47 -14.00 15.23
CA ASP A 372 -16.72 -13.49 14.68
C ASP A 372 -16.52 -12.02 14.27
N ARG A 373 -17.55 -11.40 13.69
CA ARG A 373 -17.47 -9.99 13.28
C ARG A 373 -17.24 -9.02 14.44
N ALA A 374 -17.77 -9.28 15.63
CA ALA A 374 -17.61 -8.37 16.77
C ALA A 374 -16.15 -8.35 17.22
N ARG A 375 -15.53 -9.52 17.31
CA ARG A 375 -14.11 -9.68 17.64
C ARG A 375 -13.20 -9.14 16.54
N ALA A 376 -13.57 -9.34 15.27
CA ALA A 376 -12.87 -8.75 14.12
C ALA A 376 -12.87 -7.21 14.18
N LYS A 377 -14.03 -6.57 14.41
CA LYS A 377 -14.15 -5.11 14.60
C LYS A 377 -13.30 -4.60 15.76
N ALA A 378 -13.29 -5.32 16.87
CA ALA A 378 -12.50 -4.96 18.04
C ALA A 378 -10.99 -5.00 17.76
N MET A 379 -10.50 -6.00 17.02
CA MET A 379 -9.09 -6.12 16.63
C MET A 379 -8.66 -4.96 15.72
N VAL A 380 -9.43 -4.67 14.66
CA VAL A 380 -9.06 -3.64 13.67
C VAL A 380 -8.93 -2.26 14.29
N PHE A 381 -9.77 -1.93 15.28
CA PHE A 381 -9.71 -0.65 16.00
C PHE A 381 -9.15 -0.77 17.42
N ALA A 382 -8.31 -1.77 17.70
CA ALA A 382 -7.67 -1.90 19.00
C ALA A 382 -6.64 -0.78 19.28
N ASN A 383 -6.12 -0.15 18.23
CA ASN A 383 -5.19 0.98 18.28
C ASN A 383 -3.93 0.71 19.15
N LYS A 384 -3.51 -0.55 19.27
CA LYS A 384 -2.30 -0.97 19.99
C LYS A 384 -1.04 -0.62 19.19
N THR A 385 0.11 -0.59 19.87
CA THR A 385 1.42 -0.29 19.28
C THR A 385 2.46 -1.27 19.77
N LEU A 386 2.92 -2.14 18.87
CA LEU A 386 3.96 -3.12 19.16
C LEU A 386 5.28 -2.45 19.57
N ALA A 387 5.60 -1.27 19.01
CA ALA A 387 6.78 -0.53 19.43
C ALA A 387 6.75 -0.20 20.94
N ALA A 388 5.59 0.18 21.46
CA ALA A 388 5.45 0.49 22.89
C ALA A 388 5.56 -0.79 23.73
N ASP A 389 4.95 -1.88 23.29
CA ASP A 389 5.03 -3.17 23.99
C ASP A 389 6.48 -3.69 24.08
N LEU A 390 7.30 -3.44 23.07
CA LEU A 390 8.70 -3.87 23.04
C LEU A 390 9.65 -2.93 23.80
N THR A 391 9.30 -1.65 23.97
CA THR A 391 10.30 -0.62 24.37
C THR A 391 9.93 0.22 25.58
N LEU A 392 8.65 0.32 25.95
CA LEU A 392 8.24 1.27 26.96
C LEU A 392 8.75 0.90 28.35
N GLU A 393 8.64 -0.37 28.74
CA GLU A 393 9.13 -0.84 30.04
C GLU A 393 10.65 -0.66 30.23
N PRO A 394 11.53 -1.11 29.31
CA PRO A 394 12.96 -0.87 29.45
C PRO A 394 13.33 0.62 29.37
N LEU A 395 12.59 1.44 28.61
CA LEU A 395 12.77 2.90 28.61
C LEU A 395 12.42 3.52 29.97
N LEU A 396 11.31 3.10 30.58
CA LEU A 396 10.90 3.60 31.90
C LEU A 396 11.84 3.16 33.02
N ALA A 397 12.50 2.02 32.88
CA ALA A 397 13.58 1.63 33.79
C ALA A 397 14.75 2.61 33.74
N LEU A 398 15.17 3.08 32.54
CA LEU A 398 16.19 4.12 32.40
C LEU A 398 15.75 5.45 33.01
N CYS A 399 14.47 5.77 32.91
CA CYS A 399 13.89 6.98 33.49
C CYS A 399 13.98 7.04 35.02
N ALA A 400 14.10 5.91 35.72
CA ALA A 400 14.14 5.88 37.19
C ALA A 400 15.39 6.57 37.76
N ASP A 401 16.50 6.50 37.04
CA ASP A 401 17.81 7.06 37.45
C ASP A 401 18.17 8.35 36.68
N ALA A 402 17.36 8.75 35.69
CA ALA A 402 17.63 9.89 34.83
C ALA A 402 17.04 11.20 35.40
N ALA A 403 17.88 12.23 35.53
CA ALA A 403 17.41 13.58 35.90
C ALA A 403 16.62 14.26 34.77
N GLU A 404 16.99 13.98 33.52
CA GLU A 404 16.30 14.47 32.31
C GLU A 404 16.13 13.30 31.32
N PRO A 405 15.01 13.21 30.57
CA PRO A 405 13.88 14.14 30.50
C PRO A 405 12.70 13.73 31.42
N ALA A 406 12.73 14.11 32.71
CA ALA A 406 11.79 13.63 33.74
C ALA A 406 10.30 13.87 33.39
N ARG A 407 9.99 15.01 32.74
CA ARG A 407 8.63 15.33 32.24
C ARG A 407 8.15 14.32 31.21
N GLY A 408 9.02 13.94 30.27
CA GLY A 408 8.71 12.96 29.23
C GLY A 408 8.50 11.57 29.82
N CYS A 409 9.39 11.17 30.74
CA CYS A 409 9.27 9.92 31.48
C CYS A 409 7.94 9.80 32.24
N THR A 410 7.55 10.86 32.96
CA THR A 410 6.28 10.90 33.71
C THR A 410 5.07 10.76 32.78
N ALA A 411 5.06 11.47 31.65
CA ALA A 411 3.96 11.40 30.69
C ALA A 411 3.83 10.00 30.06
N LEU A 412 4.95 9.37 29.70
CA LEU A 412 4.95 8.02 29.12
C LEU A 412 4.62 6.93 30.16
N ALA A 413 4.97 7.11 31.43
CA ALA A 413 4.59 6.19 32.50
C ALA A 413 3.07 6.10 32.71
N GLY A 414 2.35 7.20 32.44
CA GLY A 414 0.89 7.27 32.52
C GLY A 414 0.15 6.84 31.25
N TRP A 415 0.85 6.51 30.16
CA TRP A 415 0.25 6.19 28.87
C TRP A 415 -0.25 4.74 28.80
N ASP A 416 -1.40 4.56 28.15
CA ASP A 416 -2.09 3.27 27.98
C ASP A 416 -1.52 2.40 26.83
N ARG A 417 -0.43 2.83 26.18
CA ARG A 417 0.19 2.17 25.02
C ARG A 417 -0.75 2.06 23.82
N ARG A 418 -1.69 2.98 23.68
CA ARG A 418 -2.65 3.01 22.57
C ARG A 418 -2.74 4.38 21.91
N TYR A 419 -3.31 4.38 20.71
CA TYR A 419 -3.68 5.57 19.95
C TYR A 419 -5.20 5.74 19.91
N GLU A 420 -5.87 5.57 21.05
CA GLU A 420 -7.28 5.95 21.20
C GLU A 420 -7.40 7.47 21.25
N ALA A 421 -8.55 8.02 20.87
CA ALA A 421 -8.77 9.47 20.94
C ALA A 421 -8.54 10.01 22.37
N SER A 422 -8.82 9.23 23.41
CA SER A 422 -8.61 9.56 24.81
C SER A 422 -7.21 9.22 25.35
N SER A 423 -6.34 8.57 24.57
CA SER A 423 -5.01 8.16 25.04
C SER A 423 -4.14 9.38 25.30
N LYS A 424 -3.55 9.46 26.51
CA LYS A 424 -2.66 10.54 26.96
C LYS A 424 -1.22 10.07 26.92
N GLY A 425 -0.34 10.82 26.26
CA GLY A 425 1.06 10.43 26.03
C GLY A 425 1.34 9.82 24.63
N ALA A 426 0.31 9.53 23.85
CA ALA A 426 0.44 8.95 22.51
C ALA A 426 1.21 9.87 21.54
N ALA A 427 0.99 11.19 21.63
CA ALA A 427 1.70 12.18 20.82
C ALA A 427 3.20 12.20 21.14
N LEU A 428 3.56 12.14 22.44
CA LEU A 428 4.94 12.06 22.88
C LEU A 428 5.61 10.77 22.40
N PHE A 429 4.96 9.62 22.57
CA PHE A 429 5.53 8.35 22.10
C PHE A 429 5.71 8.33 20.58
N ARG A 430 4.77 8.90 19.81
CA ARG A 430 4.92 9.05 18.36
C ARG A 430 6.19 9.84 18.01
N ALA A 431 6.39 10.99 18.65
CA ALA A 431 7.55 11.86 18.39
C ALA A 431 8.88 11.22 18.84
N PHE A 432 8.86 10.49 19.96
CA PHE A 432 9.98 9.68 20.45
C PHE A 432 10.33 8.57 19.46
N TRP A 433 9.34 7.75 19.08
CA TRP A 433 9.57 6.58 18.23
C TRP A 433 10.10 6.95 16.85
N ALA A 434 9.65 8.06 16.27
CA ALA A 434 10.16 8.59 15.00
C ALA A 434 11.68 8.86 15.01
N LYS A 435 12.27 9.07 16.19
CA LYS A 435 13.71 9.25 16.41
C LYS A 435 14.37 7.95 16.86
N ALA A 436 13.81 7.31 17.88
CA ALA A 436 14.37 6.12 18.51
C ALA A 436 14.50 4.95 17.53
N ALA A 437 13.52 4.75 16.64
CA ALA A 437 13.53 3.67 15.64
C ALA A 437 14.71 3.75 14.65
N ARG A 438 15.41 4.89 14.58
CA ARG A 438 16.55 5.12 13.69
C ARG A 438 17.91 4.98 14.39
N ILE A 439 17.93 4.70 15.69
CA ILE A 439 19.16 4.52 16.45
C ILE A 439 19.84 3.23 15.97
N PRO A 440 21.09 3.28 15.47
CA PRO A 440 21.82 2.07 15.11
C PRO A 440 22.07 1.19 16.34
N GLY A 441 21.86 -0.12 16.19
CA GLY A 441 21.99 -1.08 17.30
C GLY A 441 20.83 -1.02 18.30
N LEU A 442 19.61 -0.68 17.83
CA LEU A 442 18.42 -0.58 18.69
C LEU A 442 18.13 -1.85 19.48
N TRP A 443 18.34 -3.01 18.86
CA TRP A 443 17.94 -4.31 19.38
C TRP A 443 19.16 -5.14 19.79
N ALA A 444 19.13 -5.68 21.00
CA ALA A 444 20.13 -6.62 21.51
C ALA A 444 19.98 -8.00 20.86
N VAL A 445 18.74 -8.41 20.56
CA VAL A 445 18.45 -9.62 19.80
C VAL A 445 18.23 -9.26 18.33
N PRO A 446 19.12 -9.67 17.41
CA PRO A 446 18.98 -9.39 15.99
C PRO A 446 17.82 -10.18 15.38
N PHE A 447 17.46 -9.83 14.14
CA PHE A 447 16.51 -10.60 13.35
C PHE A 447 16.97 -12.05 13.15
N ASP A 448 16.04 -12.99 13.30
CA ASP A 448 16.19 -14.41 13.04
C ASP A 448 15.04 -14.87 12.13
N ALA A 449 15.38 -15.39 10.95
CA ALA A 449 14.39 -15.86 9.98
C ALA A 449 13.57 -17.07 10.47
N SER A 450 14.04 -17.80 11.49
CA SER A 450 13.29 -18.89 12.13
C SER A 450 12.29 -18.40 13.20
N ASP A 451 12.44 -17.16 13.66
CA ASP A 451 11.53 -16.47 14.58
C ASP A 451 11.18 -15.06 14.07
N PRO A 452 10.61 -14.92 12.87
CA PRO A 452 10.52 -13.63 12.19
C PRO A 452 9.46 -12.70 12.76
N VAL A 453 8.52 -13.24 13.55
CA VAL A 453 7.48 -12.46 14.24
C VAL A 453 8.01 -11.83 15.52
N ASN A 454 8.89 -12.53 16.25
CA ASN A 454 9.38 -12.07 17.55
C ASN A 454 10.80 -11.51 17.51
N THR A 455 11.42 -11.38 16.33
CA THR A 455 12.73 -10.73 16.15
C THR A 455 12.70 -9.65 15.06
N PRO A 456 13.56 -8.62 15.15
CA PRO A 456 14.45 -8.31 16.26
C PRO A 456 13.68 -7.83 17.51
N ARG A 457 14.27 -7.95 18.70
CA ARG A 457 13.62 -7.59 19.97
C ARG A 457 14.66 -7.23 21.02
N ASP A 458 14.16 -6.90 22.21
CA ASP A 458 14.92 -6.54 23.40
C ASP A 458 15.77 -5.29 23.18
N LEU A 459 15.30 -4.15 23.70
CA LEU A 459 15.98 -2.87 23.55
C LEU A 459 17.38 -2.93 24.18
N ASP A 460 18.43 -2.57 23.43
CA ASP A 460 19.83 -2.62 23.92
C ASP A 460 20.16 -1.43 24.84
N THR A 461 19.46 -1.36 25.98
CA THR A 461 19.59 -0.23 26.92
C THR A 461 21.03 -0.06 27.43
N ALA A 462 21.82 -1.14 27.53
CA ALA A 462 23.22 -1.06 27.94
C ALA A 462 24.08 -0.27 26.93
N ALA A 463 23.84 -0.43 25.62
CA ALA A 463 24.62 0.24 24.59
C ALA A 463 24.07 1.63 24.19
N ILE A 464 22.76 1.86 24.33
CA ILE A 464 22.09 3.04 23.77
C ILE A 464 21.23 3.86 24.74
N ALA A 465 21.32 3.64 26.06
CA ALA A 465 20.56 4.40 27.07
C ALA A 465 20.56 5.92 26.84
N ASP A 466 21.74 6.54 26.74
CA ASP A 466 21.87 8.00 26.57
C ASP A 466 21.18 8.49 25.29
N LYS A 467 21.23 7.70 24.21
CA LYS A 467 20.58 8.05 22.93
C LYS A 467 19.06 7.95 23.05
N LEU A 468 18.54 6.99 23.81
CA LEU A 468 17.11 6.82 24.05
C LEU A 468 16.56 7.97 24.90
N LEU A 469 17.26 8.34 25.98
CA LEU A 469 16.89 9.48 26.82
C LEU A 469 17.00 10.80 26.06
N ALA A 470 18.03 10.98 25.23
CA ALA A 470 18.16 12.14 24.35
C ALA A 470 17.00 12.21 23.32
N ALA A 471 16.65 11.10 22.68
CA ALA A 471 15.53 11.04 21.74
C ALA A 471 14.18 11.38 22.42
N LEU A 472 14.00 10.98 23.69
CA LEU A 472 12.83 11.36 24.48
C LEU A 472 12.86 12.86 24.82
N GLY A 473 14.02 13.42 25.16
CA GLY A 473 14.19 14.86 25.39
C GLY A 473 13.88 15.70 24.15
N ASP A 474 14.36 15.27 22.98
CA ASP A 474 14.06 15.90 21.70
C ASP A 474 12.57 15.82 21.37
N ALA A 475 11.90 14.72 21.72
CA ALA A 475 10.46 14.58 21.56
C ALA A 475 9.67 15.52 22.48
N VAL A 476 10.12 15.71 23.73
CA VAL A 476 9.55 16.72 24.65
C VAL A 476 9.70 18.12 24.07
N ALA A 477 10.89 18.47 23.58
CA ALA A 477 11.15 19.77 22.96
C ALA A 477 10.31 20.01 21.69
N GLU A 478 10.12 18.98 20.87
CA GLU A 478 9.24 19.04 19.68
C GLU A 478 7.79 19.38 20.07
N LEU A 479 7.25 18.70 21.09
CA LEU A 479 5.88 18.95 21.55
C LEU A 479 5.74 20.33 22.20
N ASP A 480 6.70 20.74 23.03
CA ASP A 480 6.73 22.07 23.64
C ASP A 480 6.76 23.17 22.56
N ALA A 481 7.59 23.02 21.52
CA ALA A 481 7.65 23.95 20.39
C ALA A 481 6.36 24.00 19.56
N ALA A 482 5.62 22.89 19.52
CA ALA A 482 4.32 22.81 18.87
C ALA A 482 3.16 23.29 19.79
N GLY A 483 3.43 23.63 21.05
CA GLY A 483 2.41 24.00 22.03
C GLY A 483 1.49 22.84 22.42
N ILE A 484 1.95 21.60 22.31
CA ILE A 484 1.19 20.38 22.62
C ILE A 484 1.62 19.87 23.99
N ALA A 485 0.68 19.74 24.93
CA ALA A 485 0.97 19.13 26.23
C ALA A 485 1.43 17.68 26.06
N LEU A 486 2.40 17.24 26.87
CA LEU A 486 2.98 15.89 26.77
C LEU A 486 1.95 14.78 27.03
N ASP A 487 0.95 15.07 27.83
CA ASP A 487 -0.18 14.21 28.19
C ASP A 487 -1.49 14.63 27.50
N ALA A 488 -1.42 15.43 26.43
CA ALA A 488 -2.59 15.77 25.63
C ALA A 488 -3.29 14.50 25.13
N GLU A 489 -4.63 14.51 25.14
CA GLU A 489 -5.43 13.44 24.56
C GLU A 489 -5.19 13.38 23.06
N TRP A 490 -4.92 12.19 22.52
CA TRP A 490 -4.55 12.01 21.13
C TRP A 490 -5.54 12.64 20.15
N GLY A 491 -6.85 12.57 20.43
CA GLY A 491 -7.92 13.15 19.63
C GLY A 491 -7.93 14.69 19.60
N SER A 492 -7.24 15.35 20.53
CA SER A 492 -6.96 16.79 20.47
C SER A 492 -5.80 17.14 19.54
N VAL A 493 -4.90 16.17 19.31
CA VAL A 493 -3.68 16.34 18.50
C VAL A 493 -3.92 15.91 17.06
N GLN A 494 -4.47 14.71 16.84
CA GLN A 494 -4.79 14.17 15.52
C GLN A 494 -6.28 14.35 15.20
N GLN A 495 -6.56 15.21 14.22
CA GLN A 495 -7.93 15.59 13.87
C GLN A 495 -8.15 15.67 12.36
N TRP A 496 -9.30 15.21 11.90
CA TRP A 496 -9.80 15.60 10.59
C TRP A 496 -10.41 17.01 10.68
N ARG A 497 -10.17 17.82 9.65
CA ARG A 497 -10.60 19.22 9.58
C ARG A 497 -11.54 19.41 8.40
N ALA A 498 -12.78 19.78 8.72
CA ALA A 498 -13.83 20.01 7.74
C ALA A 498 -14.43 21.40 8.00
N GLY A 499 -13.86 22.43 7.37
CA GLY A 499 -14.15 23.83 7.72
C GLY A 499 -13.76 24.11 9.18
N ASP A 500 -14.74 24.55 9.98
CA ASP A 500 -14.55 24.79 11.42
C ASP A 500 -14.70 23.52 12.26
N GLN A 501 -15.25 22.43 11.71
CA GLN A 501 -15.38 21.17 12.43
C GLN A 501 -13.99 20.55 12.65
N ARG A 502 -13.79 20.05 13.87
CA ARG A 502 -12.62 19.26 14.28
C ARG A 502 -13.13 17.90 14.75
N ILE A 503 -12.73 16.84 14.06
CA ILE A 503 -13.16 15.48 14.38
C ILE A 503 -11.92 14.71 14.87
N ALA A 504 -11.95 14.22 16.11
CA ALA A 504 -10.87 13.43 16.69
C ALA A 504 -10.70 12.10 15.94
N ILE A 505 -9.50 11.83 15.43
CA ILE A 505 -9.22 10.61 14.67
C ILE A 505 -8.29 9.71 15.48
N HIS A 506 -8.77 8.51 15.81
CA HIS A 506 -7.98 7.46 16.46
C HIS A 506 -7.11 6.68 15.44
N GLY A 507 -6.24 5.82 15.96
CA GLY A 507 -5.20 5.15 15.16
C GLY A 507 -3.91 5.98 15.08
N GLY A 508 -2.84 5.37 14.60
CA GLY A 508 -1.48 5.89 14.76
C GLY A 508 -0.51 5.39 13.68
N PRO A 509 0.79 5.68 13.81
CA PRO A 509 1.76 5.39 12.77
C PRO A 509 2.02 3.88 12.61
N GLY A 510 1.99 3.38 11.38
CA GLY A 510 2.29 1.98 11.07
C GLY A 510 3.74 1.61 11.41
N THR A 511 4.66 2.58 11.40
CA THR A 511 6.06 2.38 11.83
C THR A 511 6.18 2.01 13.32
N ALA A 512 5.16 2.28 14.14
CA ALA A 512 5.07 1.84 15.53
C ALA A 512 4.32 0.50 15.70
N GLY A 513 3.94 -0.15 14.60
CA GLY A 513 3.17 -1.40 14.63
C GLY A 513 1.67 -1.21 14.88
N VAL A 514 1.13 0.00 14.67
CA VAL A 514 -0.31 0.23 14.78
C VAL A 514 -1.03 -0.32 13.54
N LEU A 515 -1.98 -1.24 13.73
CA LEU A 515 -2.77 -1.83 12.65
C LEU A 515 -3.75 -0.83 12.05
N ASN A 516 -4.45 -0.06 12.88
CA ASN A 516 -5.25 1.08 12.43
C ASN A 516 -4.33 2.25 12.06
N TYR A 517 -3.71 2.15 10.89
CA TYR A 517 -2.68 3.06 10.45
C TYR A 517 -3.25 4.43 10.08
N GLN A 518 -2.64 5.49 10.60
CA GLN A 518 -2.81 6.86 10.15
C GLN A 518 -1.46 7.49 9.83
N ASP A 519 -1.31 8.03 8.61
CA ASP A 519 -0.26 8.98 8.28
C ASP A 519 -0.81 10.39 8.48
N ALA A 520 -0.56 10.95 9.67
CA ALA A 520 -0.94 12.30 9.98
C ALA A 520 0.26 13.25 9.93
N ARG A 521 0.05 14.37 9.24
CA ARG A 521 1.06 15.40 8.99
C ARG A 521 0.72 16.68 9.76
N PRO A 522 1.74 17.45 10.18
CA PRO A 522 1.51 18.78 10.75
C PRO A 522 0.67 19.65 9.82
N ALA A 523 -0.31 20.35 10.39
CA ALA A 523 -1.19 21.23 9.63
C ALA A 523 -1.06 22.70 10.07
N PRO A 524 -1.34 23.68 9.19
CA PRO A 524 -1.44 25.07 9.59
C PRO A 524 -2.41 25.25 10.77
N GLY A 525 -2.02 25.98 11.80
CA GLY A 525 -2.80 26.11 13.04
C GLY A 525 -2.57 25.01 14.10
N GLY A 526 -1.46 24.26 13.99
CA GLY A 526 -1.02 23.28 15.00
C GLY A 526 -1.65 21.89 14.81
N GLY A 527 -1.22 20.91 15.61
CA GLY A 527 -1.73 19.53 15.56
C GLY A 527 -1.41 18.77 14.26
N LEU A 528 -2.06 17.63 14.08
CA LEU A 528 -1.85 16.68 13.00
C LEU A 528 -3.16 16.39 12.25
N VAL A 529 -3.09 16.25 10.93
CA VAL A 529 -4.22 15.88 10.07
C VAL A 529 -3.86 14.62 9.28
N PRO A 530 -4.68 13.54 9.33
CA PRO A 530 -4.51 12.38 8.48
C PRO A 530 -4.58 12.77 7.00
N VAL A 531 -3.56 12.38 6.22
CA VAL A 531 -3.53 12.56 4.75
C VAL A 531 -3.62 11.23 4.01
N HIS A 532 -3.25 10.15 4.70
CA HIS A 532 -3.26 8.77 4.24
C HIS A 532 -3.48 7.88 5.47
N GLY A 533 -3.94 6.65 5.28
CA GLY A 533 -4.23 5.74 6.40
C GLY A 533 -5.47 4.92 6.13
N THR A 534 -6.00 4.32 7.19
CA THR A 534 -7.30 3.64 7.21
C THR A 534 -8.34 4.44 6.42
N SER A 535 -8.86 3.80 5.37
CA SER A 535 -9.67 4.43 4.34
C SER A 535 -11.06 3.79 4.29
N TYR A 536 -11.32 2.89 3.34
CA TYR A 536 -12.44 1.96 3.41
C TYR A 536 -12.08 0.81 4.33
N ILE A 537 -12.97 0.44 5.25
CA ILE A 537 -12.84 -0.76 6.08
C ILE A 537 -14.09 -1.59 5.93
N GLN A 538 -13.93 -2.89 5.68
CA GLN A 538 -15.04 -3.84 5.63
C GLN A 538 -14.77 -5.07 6.49
N ILE A 539 -15.80 -5.54 7.19
CA ILE A 539 -15.84 -6.82 7.87
C ILE A 539 -16.98 -7.60 7.24
N VAL A 540 -16.65 -8.61 6.43
CA VAL A 540 -17.61 -9.41 5.68
C VAL A 540 -17.63 -10.82 6.24
N GLY A 541 -18.78 -11.24 6.77
CA GLY A 541 -19.09 -12.65 7.02
C GLY A 541 -20.29 -13.07 6.17
N PHE A 542 -20.73 -14.33 6.29
CA PHE A 542 -21.82 -14.87 5.47
C PHE A 542 -22.86 -15.60 6.32
N ASP A 543 -24.13 -15.41 6.01
CA ASP A 543 -25.23 -16.24 6.51
C ASP A 543 -25.89 -17.02 5.34
N ASP A 544 -27.00 -17.71 5.59
CA ASP A 544 -27.70 -18.48 4.55
C ASP A 544 -28.18 -17.59 3.39
N ALA A 545 -28.57 -16.35 3.69
CA ALA A 545 -29.08 -15.38 2.73
C ALA A 545 -27.96 -14.74 1.91
N GLY A 546 -26.76 -14.55 2.46
CA GLY A 546 -25.61 -14.02 1.74
C GLY A 546 -24.63 -13.26 2.63
N PRO A 547 -23.98 -12.20 2.10
CA PRO A 547 -22.97 -11.44 2.83
C PRO A 547 -23.66 -10.58 3.90
N VAL A 548 -23.03 -10.49 5.06
CA VAL A 548 -23.50 -9.63 6.14
C VAL A 548 -22.36 -8.75 6.62
N VAL A 549 -22.43 -7.48 6.23
CA VAL A 549 -21.26 -6.59 6.15
C VAL A 549 -21.36 -5.41 7.08
N ASP A 550 -20.32 -5.19 7.86
CA ASP A 550 -20.10 -3.96 8.60
C ASP A 550 -18.96 -3.19 7.93
N ALA A 551 -19.18 -1.95 7.51
CA ALA A 551 -18.17 -1.13 6.84
C ALA A 551 -18.16 0.33 7.31
N ILE A 552 -17.06 1.02 7.02
CA ILE A 552 -16.88 2.46 7.23
C ILE A 552 -15.95 3.01 6.13
N LEU A 553 -16.31 4.16 5.56
CA LEU A 553 -15.41 5.01 4.77
C LEU A 553 -14.94 6.18 5.63
N SER A 554 -13.70 6.13 6.11
CA SER A 554 -13.19 7.00 7.18
C SER A 554 -13.29 8.51 6.89
N TYR A 555 -13.28 8.89 5.62
CA TYR A 555 -13.36 10.27 5.12
C TYR A 555 -14.72 10.62 4.49
N SER A 556 -15.75 9.82 4.77
CA SER A 556 -17.12 9.94 4.24
C SER A 556 -17.21 9.73 2.73
N GLN A 557 -18.39 9.91 2.13
CA GLN A 557 -18.57 9.61 0.71
C GLN A 557 -18.17 10.80 -0.18
N SER A 558 -18.64 11.99 0.14
CA SER A 558 -18.49 13.20 -0.67
C SER A 558 -17.24 14.01 -0.29
N THR A 559 -16.62 14.64 -1.28
CA THR A 559 -15.58 15.68 -1.09
C THR A 559 -16.16 17.10 -1.11
N ASN A 560 -17.43 17.27 -1.51
CA ASN A 560 -18.12 18.56 -1.49
C ASN A 560 -18.51 18.94 -0.06
N PRO A 561 -18.01 20.05 0.51
CA PRO A 561 -18.35 20.52 1.86
C PRO A 561 -19.84 20.83 2.09
N ALA A 562 -20.61 21.06 1.02
CA ALA A 562 -22.05 21.30 1.10
C ALA A 562 -22.89 20.00 1.12
N SER A 563 -22.27 18.83 0.94
CA SER A 563 -22.97 17.55 0.97
C SER A 563 -23.23 17.08 2.40
N ALA A 564 -24.41 16.51 2.65
CA ALA A 564 -24.69 15.82 3.92
C ALA A 564 -23.75 14.63 4.17
N HIS A 565 -23.13 14.09 3.11
CA HIS A 565 -22.21 12.96 3.16
C HIS A 565 -20.73 13.38 3.16
N PHE A 566 -20.43 14.60 3.62
CA PHE A 566 -19.06 15.13 3.69
C PHE A 566 -18.31 14.70 4.96
N THR A 567 -19.01 14.52 6.09
CA THR A 567 -18.40 14.17 7.39
C THR A 567 -19.19 13.15 8.20
N ASP A 568 -20.28 12.59 7.66
CA ASP A 568 -21.16 11.65 8.37
C ASP A 568 -20.41 10.37 8.80
N GLN A 569 -19.81 9.65 7.86
CA GLN A 569 -19.04 8.45 8.20
C GLN A 569 -17.71 8.77 8.87
N THR A 570 -17.14 9.96 8.67
CA THR A 570 -15.95 10.40 9.43
C THR A 570 -16.26 10.59 10.90
N SER A 571 -17.44 11.12 11.21
CA SER A 571 -17.94 11.23 12.57
C SER A 571 -18.22 9.85 13.16
N ALA A 572 -18.79 8.92 12.38
CA ALA A 572 -18.98 7.53 12.79
C ALA A 572 -17.66 6.80 13.06
N TYR A 573 -16.68 6.95 12.16
CA TYR A 573 -15.32 6.43 12.28
C TYR A 573 -14.66 6.90 13.57
N ALA A 574 -14.75 8.19 13.90
CA ALA A 574 -14.17 8.80 15.09
C ALA A 574 -14.62 8.14 16.40
N VAL A 575 -15.86 7.64 16.43
CA VAL A 575 -16.46 6.96 17.59
C VAL A 575 -16.59 5.45 17.39
N LYS A 576 -15.96 4.89 16.34
CA LYS A 576 -15.98 3.45 15.98
C LYS A 576 -17.40 2.90 15.76
N ALA A 577 -18.32 3.74 15.28
CA ALA A 577 -19.67 3.33 14.91
C ALA A 577 -19.66 2.77 13.48
N TRP A 578 -19.94 1.47 13.36
CA TRP A 578 -19.94 0.76 12.09
C TRP A 578 -21.29 0.87 11.38
N HIS A 579 -21.27 0.95 10.05
CA HIS A 579 -22.47 0.91 9.22
C HIS A 579 -22.74 -0.53 8.74
N ARG A 580 -23.97 -1.02 8.95
CA ARG A 580 -24.44 -2.27 8.35
C ARG A 580 -24.84 -1.98 6.91
N LEU A 581 -24.07 -2.47 5.94
CA LEU A 581 -24.35 -2.21 4.53
C LEU A 581 -25.57 -3.02 4.05
N PRO A 582 -26.57 -2.38 3.39
CA PRO A 582 -27.69 -3.09 2.79
C PRO A 582 -27.28 -3.73 1.46
N PHE A 583 -27.32 -5.06 1.37
CA PHE A 583 -26.96 -5.79 0.15
C PHE A 583 -28.19 -6.37 -0.56
N HIS A 584 -29.15 -6.95 0.18
CA HIS A 584 -30.34 -7.51 -0.43
C HIS A 584 -31.34 -6.41 -0.81
N ALA A 585 -32.18 -6.67 -1.82
CA ALA A 585 -33.14 -5.68 -2.33
C ALA A 585 -34.07 -5.11 -1.23
N ASP A 586 -34.51 -5.95 -0.30
CA ASP A 586 -35.36 -5.53 0.82
C ASP A 586 -34.58 -4.66 1.83
N ASP A 587 -33.31 -4.97 2.08
CA ASP A 587 -32.44 -4.16 2.94
C ASP A 587 -32.20 -2.79 2.33
N ILE A 588 -31.95 -2.73 1.02
CA ILE A 588 -31.74 -1.49 0.27
C ILE A 588 -33.01 -0.64 0.33
N ALA A 589 -34.18 -1.24 0.06
CA ALA A 589 -35.45 -0.55 0.15
C ALA A 589 -35.71 0.02 1.55
N ALA A 590 -35.38 -0.74 2.60
CA ALA A 590 -35.55 -0.32 3.99
C ALA A 590 -34.58 0.80 4.42
N GLN A 591 -33.37 0.85 3.85
CA GLN A 591 -32.34 1.84 4.19
C GLN A 591 -32.23 2.98 3.17
N THR A 592 -33.13 3.05 2.19
CA THR A 592 -33.14 4.10 1.17
C THR A 592 -33.39 5.47 1.82
N ILE A 593 -32.44 6.39 1.66
CA ILE A 593 -32.51 7.77 2.20
C ILE A 593 -32.99 8.81 1.19
N THR A 594 -32.92 8.49 -0.11
CA THR A 594 -33.39 9.36 -1.21
C THR A 594 -34.13 8.51 -2.25
N PRO A 595 -35.21 9.02 -2.87
CA PRO A 595 -35.93 8.26 -3.90
C PRO A 595 -35.01 7.86 -5.05
N ALA A 596 -35.20 6.64 -5.57
CA ALA A 596 -34.46 6.15 -6.72
C ALA A 596 -34.61 7.10 -7.91
N MET A 597 -33.48 7.48 -8.51
CA MET A 597 -33.43 8.35 -9.67
C MET A 597 -33.09 7.54 -10.91
N ARG A 598 -33.91 7.66 -11.95
CA ARG A 598 -33.61 7.08 -13.26
C ARG A 598 -32.92 8.13 -14.12
N ILE A 599 -31.70 7.82 -14.55
CA ILE A 599 -30.92 8.62 -15.49
C ILE A 599 -30.94 7.88 -16.83
N ALA A 600 -31.29 8.57 -17.91
CA ALA A 600 -31.28 8.06 -19.28
C ALA A 600 -31.02 9.23 -20.24
N GLU A 601 -30.24 8.99 -21.28
CA GLU A 601 -29.90 9.96 -22.33
C GLU A 601 -30.31 9.48 -23.73
#